data_AF-A0A1G8LL13-F1
#
_entry.id   AF-A0A1G8LL13-F1
#
_cell.length_a   1.000
_cell.length_b   1.000
_cell.length_c   1.000
_cell.angle_alpha   90.00
_cell.angle_beta   90.00
_cell.angle_gamma   90.00
#
_symmetry.space_group_name_H-M   'P 1'
#
loop_
_entity.id
_entity.type
_entity.pdbx_description
1 polymer ?
#
loop_
_entity_poly.entity_id
_entity_poly.type
_entity_poly.pdbx_seq_one_letter_code
_entity_poly.pdbx_strand_id
1 'polypeptide(L)'
;MRIGVTGHMDLTAPTALLVSEALQRHLTTIGGDIVGVSCIARGADSLFAEAVIDAGGGTLEVVLPSRDYRDTKVRPDHAEQFDRPRAGTSASERRLPYPNER
;
A
#
# COMPACT_ATOMS: atom_id res chain seq x y z
N MET A 1 -14.06 8.92 -0.18
CA MET A 1 -13.95 8.34 1.20
C MET A 1 -12.49 7.95 1.45
N ARG A 2 -11.93 8.08 2.67
CA ARG A 2 -10.55 7.65 2.99
C ARG A 2 -10.56 6.35 3.77
N ILE A 3 -9.74 5.38 3.34
CA ILE A 3 -9.65 4.05 3.95
C ILE A 3 -8.17 3.74 4.20
N GLY A 4 -7.83 3.38 5.43
CA GLY A 4 -6.54 2.78 5.76
C GLY A 4 -6.77 1.40 6.34
N VAL A 5 -5.81 0.50 6.14
CA VAL A 5 -5.83 -0.83 6.74
C VAL A 5 -4.52 -1.08 7.46
N THR A 6 -4.56 -2.05 8.38
CA THR A 6 -3.38 -2.60 9.03
C THR A 6 -3.50 -4.12 9.00
N GLY A 7 -2.38 -4.81 9.09
CA GLY A 7 -2.37 -6.27 9.06
C GLY A 7 -0.97 -6.85 9.21
N HIS A 8 -0.89 -8.16 9.03
CA HIS A 8 0.35 -8.90 9.20
C HIS A 8 1.33 -8.62 8.05
N MET A 9 2.61 -8.52 8.39
CA MET A 9 3.69 -8.40 7.42
C MET A 9 4.16 -9.76 6.86
N ASP A 10 4.04 -10.81 7.66
CA ASP A 10 4.53 -12.14 7.33
C ASP A 10 3.36 -13.04 6.91
N LEU A 11 2.92 -12.86 5.66
CA LEU A 11 1.88 -13.68 5.07
C LEU A 11 2.52 -14.80 4.27
N THR A 12 2.06 -16.04 4.50
CA THR A 12 2.37 -17.14 3.59
C THR A 12 1.77 -16.86 2.21
N ALA A 13 2.35 -17.40 1.15
CA ALA A 13 1.83 -17.19 -0.21
C ALA A 13 0.33 -17.56 -0.36
N PRO A 14 -0.16 -18.70 0.18
CA PRO A 14 -1.61 -18.99 0.16
C PRO A 14 -2.45 -17.95 0.89
N THR A 15 -1.99 -17.47 2.05
CA THR A 15 -2.70 -16.43 2.81
C THR A 15 -2.72 -15.10 2.07
N ALA A 16 -1.60 -14.72 1.42
CA ALA A 16 -1.51 -13.48 0.65
C ALA A 16 -2.55 -13.45 -0.48
N LEU A 17 -2.77 -14.58 -1.19
CA LEU A 17 -3.80 -14.69 -2.20
C LEU A 17 -5.21 -14.47 -1.61
N LEU A 18 -5.54 -15.16 -0.51
CA LEU A 18 -6.84 -15.02 0.15
C LEU A 18 -7.10 -13.59 0.62
N VAL A 19 -6.08 -12.92 1.17
CA VAL A 19 -6.16 -11.52 1.62
C VAL A 19 -6.35 -10.59 0.42
N SER A 20 -5.57 -10.77 -0.64
CA SER A 20 -5.69 -9.95 -1.87
C SER A 20 -7.10 -10.02 -2.46
N GLU A 21 -7.64 -11.23 -2.62
CA GLU A 21 -8.99 -11.40 -3.14
C GLU A 21 -10.07 -10.79 -2.23
N ALA A 22 -9.91 -10.92 -0.90
CA ALA A 22 -10.84 -10.35 0.06
C ALA A 22 -10.83 -8.82 0.00
N LEU A 23 -9.64 -8.20 -0.11
CA LEU A 23 -9.48 -6.76 -0.26
C LEU A 23 -10.13 -6.27 -1.56
N GLN A 24 -9.84 -6.91 -2.69
CA GLN A 24 -10.45 -6.56 -3.98
C GLN A 24 -11.98 -6.65 -3.95
N ARG A 25 -12.53 -7.75 -3.40
CA ARG A 25 -13.98 -7.90 -3.24
C ARG A 25 -14.57 -6.78 -2.38
N HIS A 26 -13.98 -6.50 -1.22
CA HIS A 26 -14.48 -5.45 -0.34
C HIS A 26 -14.41 -4.05 -0.94
N LEU A 27 -13.29 -3.68 -1.55
CA LEU A 27 -13.14 -2.37 -2.19
C LEU A 27 -14.14 -2.19 -3.34
N THR A 28 -14.40 -3.25 -4.11
CA THR A 28 -15.43 -3.25 -5.16
C THR A 28 -16.82 -2.99 -4.59
N THR A 29 -17.17 -3.60 -3.44
CA THR A 29 -18.48 -3.36 -2.80
C THR A 29 -18.65 -1.96 -2.25
N ILE A 30 -17.56 -1.30 -1.84
CA ILE A 30 -17.60 0.08 -1.37
C ILE A 30 -17.85 1.02 -2.55
N GLY A 31 -17.12 0.81 -3.66
CA GLY A 31 -17.27 1.59 -4.89
C GLY A 31 -16.96 3.09 -4.74
N GLY A 32 -17.10 3.82 -5.85
CA GLY A 32 -16.93 5.28 -5.90
C GLY A 32 -15.49 5.78 -5.72
N ASP A 33 -15.36 7.08 -5.46
CA ASP A 33 -14.07 7.77 -5.31
C ASP A 33 -13.45 7.47 -3.93
N ILE A 34 -12.81 6.31 -3.81
CA ILE A 34 -12.02 5.93 -2.64
C ILE A 34 -10.62 6.51 -2.72
N VAL A 35 -10.10 6.88 -1.56
CA VAL A 35 -8.69 7.23 -1.34
C VAL A 35 -8.14 6.21 -0.35
N GLY A 36 -7.34 5.26 -0.85
CA GLY A 36 -6.58 4.35 -0.01
C GLY A 36 -5.42 5.08 0.63
N VAL A 37 -5.21 4.91 1.93
CA VAL A 37 -4.09 5.49 2.68
C VAL A 37 -3.22 4.35 3.19
N SER A 38 -1.97 4.31 2.78
CA SER A 38 -1.07 3.17 3.04
C SER A 38 0.37 3.63 3.27
N CYS A 39 1.15 2.86 4.03
CA CYS A 39 2.60 3.04 4.14
C CYS A 39 3.39 2.02 3.29
N ILE A 40 2.68 1.16 2.56
CA ILE A 40 3.16 0.09 1.69
C ILE A 40 4.14 -0.84 2.44
N ALA A 41 3.87 -1.08 3.72
CA ALA A 41 4.59 -2.09 4.48
C ALA A 41 4.35 -3.48 3.86
N ARG A 42 5.36 -4.36 3.97
CA ARG A 42 5.27 -5.74 3.50
C ARG A 42 3.98 -6.40 4.01
N GLY A 43 3.40 -7.28 3.21
CA GLY A 43 2.24 -8.08 3.59
C GLY A 43 0.93 -7.34 3.31
N ALA A 44 0.03 -7.32 4.28
CA ALA A 44 -1.34 -6.85 4.07
C ALA A 44 -1.45 -5.40 3.57
N ASP A 45 -0.52 -4.53 3.97
CA ASP A 45 -0.55 -3.11 3.59
C ASP A 45 -0.20 -2.90 2.11
N SER A 46 0.83 -3.58 1.58
CA SER A 46 1.11 -3.60 0.14
C SER A 46 0.00 -4.23 -0.70
N LEU A 47 -0.61 -5.33 -0.22
CA LEU A 47 -1.75 -5.96 -0.91
C LEU A 47 -2.95 -5.00 -1.01
N PHE A 48 -3.18 -4.18 0.02
CA PHE A 48 -4.21 -3.15 -0.02
C PHE A 48 -3.88 -2.02 -0.98
N ALA A 49 -2.64 -1.54 -0.98
CA ALA A 49 -2.19 -0.51 -1.91
C ALA A 49 -2.39 -0.95 -3.36
N GLU A 50 -2.04 -2.21 -3.68
CA GLU A 50 -2.29 -2.82 -4.99
C GLU A 50 -3.78 -2.88 -5.31
N ALA A 51 -4.61 -3.38 -4.39
CA ALA A 51 -6.05 -3.50 -4.61
C ALA A 51 -6.75 -2.14 -4.84
N VAL A 52 -6.27 -1.06 -4.22
CA VAL A 52 -6.79 0.30 -4.46
C VAL A 52 -6.49 0.78 -5.88
N ILE A 53 -5.27 0.53 -6.37
CA ILE A 53 -4.86 0.89 -7.74
C ILE A 53 -5.62 0.03 -8.76
N ASP A 54 -5.74 -1.27 -8.51
CA ASP A 54 -6.38 -2.22 -9.41
C ASP A 54 -7.91 -2.04 -9.47
N ALA A 55 -8.52 -1.36 -8.49
CA ALA A 55 -9.95 -1.02 -8.51
C ALA A 55 -10.34 -0.02 -9.62
N GLY A 56 -9.38 0.55 -10.36
CA GLY A 56 -9.62 1.34 -11.58
C GLY A 56 -10.19 2.75 -11.39
N GLY A 57 -10.71 3.07 -10.21
CA GLY A 57 -11.18 4.40 -9.80
C GLY A 57 -10.63 4.88 -8.45
N GLY A 58 -9.78 4.08 -7.80
CA GLY A 58 -9.17 4.43 -6.52
C GLY A 58 -7.99 5.38 -6.68
N THR A 59 -7.82 6.28 -5.70
CA THR A 59 -6.60 7.08 -5.51
C THR A 59 -5.80 6.51 -4.35
N LEU A 60 -4.48 6.49 -4.44
CA LEU A 60 -3.59 6.05 -3.36
C LEU A 60 -2.87 7.26 -2.74
N GLU A 61 -2.94 7.41 -1.42
CA GLU A 61 -2.16 8.35 -0.61
C GLU A 61 -1.12 7.54 0.18
N VAL A 62 0.13 7.64 -0.25
CA VAL A 62 1.26 6.94 0.38
C VAL A 62 1.82 7.81 1.49
N VAL A 63 1.90 7.28 2.70
CA VAL A 63 2.43 7.98 3.87
C VAL A 63 3.71 7.31 4.33
N LEU A 64 4.84 7.98 4.13
CA LEU A 64 6.16 7.44 4.50
C LEU A 64 6.66 8.07 5.81
N PRO A 65 7.18 7.26 6.76
CA PRO A 65 7.70 7.74 8.02
C PRO A 65 8.88 8.71 7.89
N SER A 66 9.75 8.49 6.91
CA SER A 66 10.94 9.32 6.68
C SER A 66 11.20 9.54 5.19
N ARG A 67 12.15 10.42 4.88
CA ARG A 67 12.56 10.69 3.49
C ARG A 67 13.36 9.54 2.88
N ASP A 68 14.07 8.78 3.68
CA ASP A 68 14.95 7.70 3.25
C ASP A 68 14.34 6.32 3.52
N TYR A 69 13.05 6.24 3.89
CA TYR A 69 12.38 4.98 4.25
C TYR A 69 12.53 3.91 3.17
N ARG A 70 12.39 4.33 1.90
CA ARG A 70 12.59 3.44 0.78
C ARG A 70 14.00 2.84 0.73
N ASP A 71 15.02 3.62 1.04
CA ASP A 71 16.42 3.20 0.92
C ASP A 71 16.90 2.44 2.16
N THR A 72 16.31 2.71 3.33
CA THR A 72 16.78 2.22 4.63
C THR A 72 15.96 1.05 5.17
N LYS A 73 14.66 0.97 4.87
CA LYS A 73 13.74 -0.03 5.46
C LYS A 73 13.12 -0.98 4.45
N VAL A 74 13.09 -0.63 3.16
CA VAL A 74 12.56 -1.54 2.12
C VAL A 74 13.65 -2.48 1.64
N ARG A 75 13.52 -3.76 1.98
CA ARG A 75 14.44 -4.80 1.51
C ARG A 75 14.29 -5.04 0.00
N PRO A 76 15.36 -5.51 -0.69
CA PRO A 76 15.33 -5.72 -2.14
C PRO A 76 14.21 -6.64 -2.63
N ASP A 77 13.84 -7.65 -1.84
CA ASP A 77 12.75 -8.59 -2.15
C ASP A 77 11.34 -7.99 -2.02
N HIS A 78 11.22 -6.80 -1.40
CA HIS A 78 9.98 -6.01 -1.33
C HIS A 78 10.00 -4.77 -2.25
N ALA A 79 11.13 -4.51 -2.90
CA ALA A 79 11.37 -3.26 -3.61
C ALA A 79 10.37 -3.01 -4.75
N GLU A 80 10.08 -4.05 -5.54
CA GLU A 80 9.14 -3.97 -6.66
C GLU A 80 7.71 -3.72 -6.18
N GLN A 81 7.26 -4.50 -5.19
CA GLN A 81 5.91 -4.39 -4.62
C GLN A 81 5.71 -3.03 -3.93
N PHE A 82 6.78 -2.47 -3.37
CA PHE A 82 6.76 -1.14 -2.79
C PHE A 82 6.65 -0.04 -3.85
N ASP A 83 7.36 -0.16 -4.96
CA ASP A 83 7.46 0.90 -5.98
C ASP A 83 6.31 0.95 -6.97
N ARG A 84 5.81 -0.21 -7.39
CA ARG A 84 4.79 -0.30 -8.44
C ARG A 84 3.55 0.56 -8.11
N PRO A 85 2.94 0.49 -6.90
CA PRO A 85 1.78 1.31 -6.58
C PRO A 85 2.09 2.81 -6.48
N ARG A 86 3.33 3.17 -6.13
CA ARG A 86 3.79 4.57 -6.01
C ARG A 86 3.95 5.25 -7.36
N ALA A 87 4.23 4.48 -8.41
CA ALA A 87 4.43 4.98 -9.76
C ALA A 87 3.11 5.21 -10.54
N GLY A 88 1.95 4.83 -9.97
CA GLY A 88 0.66 5.01 -10.63
C GLY A 88 0.22 6.48 -10.70
N THR A 89 -0.46 6.86 -11.79
CA THR A 89 -0.95 8.24 -12.03
C THR A 89 -1.89 8.75 -10.93
N SER A 90 -2.61 7.85 -10.27
CA SER A 90 -3.54 8.16 -9.16
C SER A 90 -2.88 8.00 -7.78
N ALA A 91 -1.54 8.04 -7.70
CA ALA A 91 -0.81 7.99 -6.45
C ALA A 91 -0.28 9.38 -6.04
N SER A 92 -0.37 9.68 -4.76
CA SER A 92 0.26 10.84 -4.12
C SER A 92 1.11 10.36 -2.95
N GLU A 93 2.20 11.06 -2.66
CA GLU A 93 3.11 10.69 -1.57
C GLU A 93 3.27 11.84 -0.57
N ARG A 94 3.08 11.51 0.71
CA ARG A 94 3.36 12.39 1.84
C ARG A 94 4.45 11.77 2.70
N ARG A 95 5.56 12.50 2.83
CA ARG A 95 6.65 12.16 3.75
C ARG A 95 6.46 12.92 5.05
N LEU A 96 6.50 12.21 6.16
CA LEU A 96 6.43 12.84 7.48
C LEU A 96 7.76 13.54 7.81
N PRO A 97 7.75 14.60 8.62
CA PRO A 97 8.93 15.43 8.90
C PRO A 97 9.85 14.79 9.95
N TYR A 98 9.95 13.46 9.98
CA TYR A 98 10.83 12.76 10.92
C TYR A 98 12.24 12.62 10.35
N PRO A 99 13.27 12.53 11.22
CA PRO A 99 14.64 12.31 10.80
C PRO A 99 14.76 11.05 9.94
N ASN A 100 15.79 11.03 9.11
CA ASN A 100 16.25 9.84 8.39
C ASN A 100 16.34 8.63 9.33
N GLU A 101 15.91 7.47 8.85
CA GLU A 101 15.93 6.27 9.68
C GLU A 101 17.38 5.83 9.89
N ARG A 102 17.75 5.57 11.15
CA ARG A 102 19.07 5.05 11.52
C ARG A 102 19.17 3.54 11.29
#